data_AF-A0A7S0G2P9-F1
#
_entry.id   AF-A0A7S0G2P9-F1
#
_cell.length_a   1.000
_cell.length_b   1.000
_cell.length_c   1.000
_cell.angle_alpha   90.00
_cell.angle_beta   90.00
_cell.angle_gamma   90.00
#
_symmetry.space_group_name_H-M   'P 1'
#
loop_
_entity.id
_entity.type
_entity.pdbx_description
1 polymer ?
#
loop_
_entity_poly.entity_id
_entity_poly.type
_entity_poly.pdbx_seq_one_letter_code
_entity_poly.pdbx_strand_id
1 'polypeptide(L)'
;KGCCSEECLQCISTDRSQSETNSVFSTRADRDEHSDLLEEYSREYSTSEPMLMRDLQQATQEAFPSRAHMVCGPVVGRLLKSIVHMTRSSRVLELGTFTGYSSLWMASGLSDHGELLTCDIDPK
;
A
#
# COMPACT_ATOMS: atom_id res chain seq x y z
N LYS A 1 20.05 -17.96 8.06
CA LYS A 1 20.12 -17.82 6.58
C LYS A 1 19.16 -16.71 6.20
N GLY A 2 19.65 -15.48 6.12
CA GLY A 2 18.85 -14.28 5.78
C GLY A 2 19.55 -13.54 4.63
N CYS A 3 18.75 -12.94 3.74
CA CYS A 3 19.14 -12.40 2.43
C CYS A 3 19.94 -11.07 2.46
N CYS A 4 20.96 -10.94 3.30
CA CYS A 4 21.92 -9.84 3.19
C CYS A 4 23.34 -10.39 3.07
N SER A 5 23.64 -11.07 1.96
CA SER A 5 25.04 -11.28 1.56
C SER A 5 25.61 -9.98 1.01
N GLU A 6 26.93 -9.79 1.10
CA GLU A 6 27.62 -8.63 0.52
C GLU A 6 27.34 -8.50 -0.99
N GLU A 7 27.16 -9.64 -1.69
CA GLU A 7 26.75 -9.67 -3.09
C GLU A 7 25.37 -9.01 -3.34
N CYS A 8 24.40 -9.21 -2.44
CA CYS A 8 23.06 -8.63 -2.60
C CYS A 8 23.08 -7.10 -2.38
N LEU A 9 23.92 -6.62 -1.46
CA LEU A 9 24.14 -5.19 -1.24
C LEU A 9 24.84 -4.53 -2.43
N GLN A 10 25.79 -5.23 -3.07
CA GLN A 10 26.44 -4.73 -4.28
C GLN A 10 25.47 -4.57 -5.44
N CYS A 11 24.57 -5.54 -5.68
CA CYS A 11 23.55 -5.44 -6.74
C CYS A 11 22.61 -4.23 -6.56
N ILE A 12 22.22 -3.90 -5.33
CA ILE A 12 21.38 -2.72 -5.04
C ILE A 12 22.16 -1.42 -5.31
N SER A 13 23.47 -1.41 -5.03
CA SER A 13 24.30 -0.22 -5.20
C SER A 13 24.64 0.08 -6.68
N THR A 14 24.78 -0.94 -7.52
CA THR A 14 25.13 -0.78 -8.95
C THR A 14 23.93 -0.38 -9.81
N ASP A 15 22.70 -0.70 -9.39
CA ASP A 15 21.47 -0.42 -10.17
C ASP A 15 21.00 1.05 -10.07
N ARG A 16 21.60 1.85 -9.18
CA ARG A 16 21.30 3.30 -9.08
C ARG A 16 21.72 4.12 -10.31
N SER A 17 22.45 3.52 -11.24
CA SER A 17 22.98 4.19 -12.44
C SER A 17 21.99 4.25 -13.61
N GLN A 18 20.80 3.63 -13.52
CA GLN A 18 19.84 3.55 -14.63
C GLN A 18 18.45 4.16 -14.35
N SER A 19 18.27 4.96 -13.29
CA SER A 19 17.01 5.69 -13.08
C SER A 19 17.00 7.08 -13.73
N GLU A 20 17.45 7.18 -14.98
CA GLU A 20 17.13 8.31 -15.86
C GLU A 20 16.45 7.76 -17.11
N THR A 21 15.18 7.36 -17.00
CA THR A 21 14.22 7.47 -18.11
C THR A 21 12.79 7.29 -17.64
N ASN A 22 11.94 8.17 -18.15
CA ASN A 22 10.48 8.08 -18.29
C ASN A 22 9.63 8.66 -17.15
N SER A 23 9.45 9.97 -17.30
CA SER A 23 8.33 10.81 -16.86
C SER A 23 6.94 10.27 -17.26
N VAL A 24 6.52 9.12 -16.71
CA VAL A 24 5.15 8.58 -16.84
C VAL A 24 4.35 8.80 -15.54
N PHE A 25 4.67 9.84 -14.78
CA PHE A 25 3.77 10.33 -13.75
C PHE A 25 2.99 11.49 -14.37
N SER A 26 1.79 11.19 -14.89
CA SER A 26 0.83 12.24 -15.23
C SER A 26 0.59 13.09 -13.99
N THR A 27 0.56 14.41 -14.18
CA THR A 27 0.20 15.32 -13.11
C THR A 27 -1.29 15.19 -12.81
N ARG A 28 -1.68 15.30 -11.54
CA ARG A 28 -3.08 15.21 -11.05
C ARG A 28 -4.08 16.16 -11.74
N ALA A 29 -3.61 17.11 -12.55
CA ALA A 29 -4.46 17.99 -13.35
C ALA A 29 -5.15 17.28 -14.53
N ASP A 30 -4.68 16.09 -14.92
CA ASP A 30 -5.21 15.30 -16.04
C ASP A 30 -6.14 14.17 -15.56
N ARG A 31 -6.87 14.35 -14.45
CA ARG A 31 -7.81 13.33 -13.98
C ARG A 31 -9.05 13.39 -14.86
N ASP A 32 -9.13 12.45 -15.79
CA ASP A 32 -10.26 12.27 -16.70
C ASP A 32 -11.54 11.97 -15.88
N GLU A 33 -12.65 12.64 -16.19
CA GLU A 33 -13.97 12.42 -15.58
C GLU A 33 -14.38 10.94 -15.65
N HIS A 34 -13.95 10.24 -16.71
CA HIS A 34 -14.15 8.81 -16.86
C HIS A 34 -13.45 7.98 -15.76
N SER A 35 -12.30 8.42 -15.25
CA SER A 35 -11.57 7.70 -14.21
C SER A 35 -12.32 7.70 -12.88
N ASP A 36 -12.94 8.84 -12.52
CA ASP A 36 -13.67 8.97 -11.26
C ASP A 36 -14.95 8.11 -11.28
N LEU A 37 -15.63 8.03 -12.43
CA LEU A 37 -16.78 7.13 -12.61
C LEU A 37 -16.40 5.64 -12.45
N LEU A 38 -15.23 5.24 -12.95
CA LEU A 38 -14.75 3.87 -12.80
C LEU A 38 -14.37 3.55 -11.34
N GLU A 39 -13.80 4.52 -10.62
CA GLU A 39 -13.48 4.35 -9.21
C GLU A 39 -14.76 4.22 -8.36
N GLU A 40 -15.78 5.03 -8.62
CA GLU A 40 -17.07 4.95 -7.94
C GLU A 40 -17.78 3.63 -8.22
N TYR A 41 -17.87 3.21 -9.50
CA TYR A 41 -18.41 1.91 -9.86
C TYR A 41 -17.67 0.77 -9.15
N SER A 42 -16.34 0.80 -9.14
CA SER A 42 -15.54 -0.22 -8.48
C SER A 42 -15.81 -0.28 -6.98
N ARG A 43 -16.01 0.87 -6.34
CA ARG A 43 -16.34 0.98 -4.90
C ARG A 43 -17.73 0.46 -4.59
N GLU A 44 -18.74 0.86 -5.37
CA GLU A 44 -20.14 0.51 -5.15
C GLU A 44 -20.39 -0.99 -5.34
N TYR A 45 -19.78 -1.59 -6.36
CA TYR A 45 -19.94 -3.01 -6.69
C TYR A 45 -18.89 -3.92 -6.05
N SER A 46 -18.03 -3.38 -5.18
CA SER A 46 -17.14 -4.16 -4.32
C SER A 46 -17.73 -4.32 -2.93
N THR A 47 -17.28 -5.35 -2.21
CA THR A 47 -17.66 -5.53 -0.81
C THR A 47 -17.22 -4.33 0.03
N SER A 48 -18.14 -3.81 0.86
CA SER A 48 -17.92 -2.62 1.68
C SER A 48 -16.76 -2.76 2.65
N GLU A 49 -16.08 -1.65 2.89
CA GLU A 49 -14.98 -1.54 3.84
C GLU A 49 -15.45 -1.71 5.31
N PRO A 50 -14.68 -2.45 6.16
CA PRO A 50 -14.94 -2.55 7.60
C PRO A 50 -14.83 -1.20 8.32
N MET A 51 -15.61 -1.02 9.39
CA MET A 51 -15.62 0.24 10.17
C MET A 51 -14.22 0.65 10.65
N LEU A 52 -13.42 -0.26 11.19
CA LEU A 52 -12.06 0.02 11.67
C LEU A 52 -11.17 0.69 10.60
N MET A 53 -11.27 0.25 9.35
CA MET A 53 -10.45 0.75 8.25
C MET A 53 -10.93 2.14 7.84
N ARG A 54 -12.25 2.34 7.79
CA ARG A 54 -12.85 3.66 7.55
C ARG A 54 -12.48 4.65 8.65
N ASP A 55 -12.55 4.25 9.90
CA ASP A 55 -12.20 5.09 11.07
C ASP A 55 -10.73 5.49 11.00
N LEU A 56 -9.83 4.57 10.64
CA LEU A 56 -8.41 4.88 10.44
C LEU A 56 -8.20 5.87 9.28
N GLN A 57 -8.92 5.68 8.17
CA GLN A 57 -8.82 6.60 7.02
C GLN A 57 -9.30 8.00 7.41
N GLN A 58 -10.39 8.12 8.16
CA GLN A 58 -10.88 9.39 8.70
C GLN A 58 -9.85 10.01 9.67
N ALA A 59 -9.34 9.25 10.62
CA ALA A 59 -8.31 9.72 11.55
C ALA A 59 -7.04 10.19 10.82
N THR A 60 -6.67 9.53 9.71
CA THR A 60 -5.55 9.95 8.85
C THR A 60 -5.83 11.30 8.19
N GLN A 61 -7.05 11.52 7.69
CA GLN A 61 -7.46 12.80 7.10
C GLN A 61 -7.42 13.94 8.12
N GLU A 62 -7.87 13.68 9.34
CA GLU A 62 -7.88 14.66 10.43
C GLU A 62 -6.47 14.98 10.94
N ALA A 63 -5.64 13.97 11.16
CA ALA A 63 -4.29 14.14 11.70
C ALA A 63 -3.29 14.66 10.67
N PHE A 64 -3.45 14.27 9.40
CA PHE A 64 -2.48 14.56 8.34
C PHE A 64 -3.15 15.03 7.03
N PRO A 65 -3.93 16.12 7.04
CA PRO A 65 -4.74 16.55 5.90
C PRO A 65 -3.92 16.80 4.62
N SER A 66 -2.69 17.29 4.74
CA SER A 66 -1.79 17.52 3.59
C SER A 66 -1.19 16.23 3.01
N ARG A 67 -1.11 15.15 3.80
CA ARG A 67 -0.48 13.87 3.43
C ARG A 67 -1.48 12.73 3.23
N ALA A 68 -2.75 12.91 3.60
CA ALA A 68 -3.74 11.84 3.57
C ALA A 68 -4.02 11.27 2.17
N HIS A 69 -3.68 12.02 1.11
CA HIS A 69 -3.70 11.54 -0.27
C HIS A 69 -2.71 10.40 -0.56
N MET A 70 -1.80 10.09 0.38
CA MET A 70 -0.87 8.96 0.31
C MET A 70 -1.53 7.63 0.69
N VAL A 71 -2.71 7.65 1.32
CA VAL A 71 -3.47 6.44 1.66
C VAL A 71 -4.12 5.86 0.41
N CYS A 72 -4.06 4.54 0.25
CA CYS A 72 -4.73 3.85 -0.84
C CYS A 72 -6.26 3.78 -0.62
N GLY A 73 -7.02 3.65 -1.71
CA GLY A 73 -8.47 3.45 -1.63
C GLY A 73 -8.84 2.05 -1.10
N PRO A 74 -10.09 1.86 -0.62
CA PRO A 74 -10.53 0.59 -0.04
C PRO A 74 -10.55 -0.58 -1.03
N VAL A 75 -10.75 -0.30 -2.32
CA VAL A 75 -10.68 -1.31 -3.39
C VAL A 75 -9.26 -1.92 -3.46
N VAL A 76 -8.23 -1.07 -3.38
CA VAL A 76 -6.82 -1.50 -3.36
C VAL A 76 -6.51 -2.26 -2.07
N GLY A 77 -6.95 -1.76 -0.91
CA GLY A 77 -6.79 -2.46 0.36
C GLY A 77 -7.38 -3.87 0.33
N ARG A 78 -8.59 -4.02 -0.22
CA ARG A 78 -9.23 -5.33 -0.39
C ARG A 78 -8.47 -6.24 -1.33
N LEU A 79 -7.96 -5.72 -2.44
CA LEU A 79 -7.10 -6.48 -3.35
C LEU A 79 -5.87 -7.03 -2.61
N LEU A 80 -5.19 -6.19 -1.82
CA LEU A 80 -4.03 -6.61 -1.02
C LEU A 80 -4.38 -7.74 -0.05
N LYS A 81 -5.50 -7.62 0.67
CA LYS A 81 -6.01 -8.70 1.53
C LYS A 81 -6.22 -9.99 0.74
N SER A 82 -6.91 -9.90 -0.40
CA SER A 82 -7.20 -11.06 -1.25
C SER A 82 -5.93 -11.73 -1.73
N ILE A 83 -4.92 -10.97 -2.15
CA ILE A 83 -3.61 -11.49 -2.54
C ILE A 83 -2.99 -12.27 -1.37
N VAL A 84 -2.83 -11.65 -0.20
CA VAL A 84 -2.24 -12.30 0.98
C VAL A 84 -2.97 -13.59 1.35
N HIS A 85 -4.31 -13.55 1.33
CA HIS A 85 -5.13 -14.70 1.67
C HIS A 85 -5.00 -15.84 0.65
N MET A 86 -5.05 -15.52 -0.65
CA MET A 86 -4.96 -16.49 -1.74
C MET A 86 -3.58 -17.14 -1.82
N THR A 87 -2.51 -16.36 -1.60
CA THR A 87 -1.14 -16.87 -1.61
C THR A 87 -0.77 -17.60 -0.33
N ARG A 88 -1.62 -17.54 0.72
CA ARG A 88 -1.35 -18.11 2.05
C ARG A 88 0.00 -17.67 2.61
N SER A 89 0.33 -16.40 2.42
CA SER A 89 1.61 -15.85 2.85
C SER A 89 1.73 -15.93 4.37
N SER A 90 2.82 -16.52 4.87
CA SER A 90 3.13 -16.50 6.31
C SER A 90 3.95 -15.27 6.72
N ARG A 91 4.55 -14.56 5.75
CA ARG A 91 5.40 -13.38 5.96
C ARG A 91 5.16 -12.36 4.87
N VAL A 92 4.91 -11.12 5.26
CA VAL A 92 4.75 -9.97 4.36
C VAL A 92 5.68 -8.86 4.82
N LEU A 93 6.39 -8.25 3.87
CA LEU A 93 7.19 -7.04 4.09
C LEU A 93 6.51 -5.88 3.37
N GLU A 94 6.18 -4.83 4.12
CA GLU A 94 5.65 -3.57 3.60
C GLU A 94 6.71 -2.48 3.68
N LEU A 95 6.90 -1.76 2.58
CA LEU A 95 7.78 -0.59 2.49
C LEU A 95 6.91 0.65 2.28
N GLY A 96 6.88 1.54 3.28
CA GLY A 96 5.93 2.66 3.36
C GLY A 96 4.68 2.24 4.14
N THR A 97 4.67 2.50 5.44
CA THR A 97 3.56 2.20 6.36
C THR A 97 2.57 3.36 6.43
N PHE A 98 3.09 4.60 6.46
CA PHE A 98 2.35 5.80 6.82
C PHE A 98 1.47 5.55 8.06
N THR A 99 0.14 5.73 7.96
CA THR A 99 -0.78 5.47 9.07
C THR A 99 -1.21 4.01 9.22
N GLY A 100 -0.71 3.11 8.36
CA GLY A 100 -0.91 1.67 8.48
C GLY A 100 -2.18 1.12 7.83
N TYR A 101 -2.83 1.89 6.95
CA TYR A 101 -4.08 1.48 6.32
C TYR A 101 -3.94 0.22 5.44
N SER A 102 -2.95 0.19 4.55
CA SER A 102 -2.61 -1.00 3.75
C SER A 102 -2.13 -2.15 4.62
N SER A 103 -1.38 -1.84 5.68
CA SER A 103 -0.88 -2.80 6.67
C SER A 103 -2.02 -3.58 7.31
N LEU A 104 -3.07 -2.88 7.76
CA LEU A 104 -4.25 -3.51 8.36
C LEU A 104 -4.97 -4.43 7.37
N TRP A 105 -5.10 -4.01 6.11
CA TRP A 105 -5.71 -4.85 5.08
C TRP A 105 -4.92 -6.14 4.84
N MET A 106 -3.60 -6.03 4.66
CA MET A 106 -2.71 -7.20 4.48
C MET A 106 -2.73 -8.10 5.71
N ALA A 107 -2.61 -7.53 6.91
CA ALA A 107 -2.67 -8.27 8.17
C ALA A 107 -3.98 -9.06 8.30
N SER A 108 -5.11 -8.48 7.90
CA SER A 108 -6.43 -9.16 7.93
C SER A 108 -6.57 -10.32 6.94
N GLY A 109 -5.62 -10.48 6.01
CA GLY A 109 -5.56 -11.61 5.09
C GLY A 109 -4.62 -12.74 5.55
N LEU A 110 -3.79 -12.50 6.56
CA LEU A 110 -2.83 -13.47 7.08
C LEU A 110 -3.52 -14.59 7.86
N SER A 111 -2.82 -15.73 7.98
CA SER A 111 -3.14 -16.76 8.98
C SER A 111 -2.84 -16.28 10.39
N ASP A 112 -3.39 -16.95 11.41
CA ASP A 112 -3.18 -16.64 12.84
C ASP A 112 -1.70 -16.54 13.27
N HIS A 113 -0.81 -17.23 12.57
CA HIS A 113 0.65 -17.20 12.82
C HIS A 113 1.44 -16.42 11.76
N GLY A 114 0.75 -15.61 10.94
CA GLY A 114 1.38 -14.79 9.92
C GLY A 114 2.02 -13.53 10.52
N GLU A 115 3.13 -13.11 9.92
CA GLU A 115 3.87 -11.93 10.33
C GLU A 115 3.83 -10.86 9.22
N LEU A 116 3.45 -9.64 9.59
CA LEU A 116 3.61 -8.46 8.74
C LEU A 116 4.70 -7.59 9.34
N LEU A 117 5.79 -7.39 8.61
CA LEU A 117 6.83 -6.43 8.95
C LEU A 117 6.62 -5.19 8.08
N THR A 118 6.56 -4.02 8.72
CA THR A 118 6.43 -2.76 8.01
C THR A 118 7.67 -1.91 8.26
N CYS A 119 8.07 -1.12 7.26
CA CYS A 119 9.18 -0.20 7.33
C CYS A 119 8.70 1.18 6.90
N ASP A 120 8.87 2.17 7.75
CA ASP A 120 8.70 3.57 7.41
C ASP A 120 9.86 4.40 7.96
N ILE A 121 10.11 5.54 7.32
CA ILE A 121 11.11 6.51 7.79
C ILE A 121 10.53 7.45 8.84
N ASP A 122 9.22 7.71 8.79
CA ASP A 122 8.54 8.56 9.77
C ASP A 122 8.16 7.70 11.00
N PRO A 123 8.67 8.01 12.21
CA PRO A 123 8.30 7.28 13.41
C PRO A 123 6.93 7.70 13.99
N LYS A 124 6.26 8.68 13.38
CA LYS A 124 4.96 9.22 13.79
C LYS A 124 3.86 8.88 12.81
#